data_AF-A0AAU8JFE1-F1
#
_entry.id   AF-A0AAU8JFE1-F1
#
_cell.length_a   1.000
_cell.length_b   1.000
_cell.length_c   1.000
_cell.angle_alpha   90.00
_cell.angle_beta   90.00
_cell.angle_gamma   90.00
#
_symmetry.space_group_name_H-M   'P 1'
#
loop_
_entity.id
_entity.type
_entity.pdbx_description
1 polymer ?
#
loop_
_entity_poly.entity_id
_entity_poly.type
_entity_poly.pdbx_seq_one_letter_code
_entity_poly.pdbx_strand_id
1 'polypeptide(L)'
;MSKIIFSSVLNSDYYDDLEKLMFFNPQQEKVRNEVISAVERYGQPKIYRDGDRLRIGVGSFSMVQALFALNGQKADRQLLGMIAYMRENPDNMAILHIVVREDYSAVGIHGNEMLLMHLIDRVREIAAKIKGISCVTLAYKSEKITKIPVKHRMAESGITHEVGRV
;
A
#
# COMPACT_ATOMS: atom_id res chain seq x y z
N MET A 1 -22.38 4.70 0.22
CA MET A 1 -20.98 4.46 -0.17
C MET A 1 -20.23 5.78 -0.16
N SER A 2 -19.36 5.98 0.82
CA SER A 2 -18.41 7.09 0.80
C SER A 2 -17.26 6.73 -0.14
N LYS A 3 -17.03 7.57 -1.15
CA LYS A 3 -15.88 7.42 -2.07
C LYS A 3 -14.58 7.30 -1.27
N ILE A 4 -13.70 6.36 -1.61
CA ILE A 4 -12.34 6.26 -1.03
C ILE A 4 -11.36 6.95 -1.98
N ILE A 5 -10.43 7.74 -1.42
CA ILE A 5 -9.38 8.46 -2.14
C ILE A 5 -8.03 7.87 -1.74
N PHE A 6 -7.22 7.51 -2.73
CA PHE A 6 -5.86 7.03 -2.52
C PHE A 6 -4.85 8.13 -2.81
N SER A 7 -3.87 8.30 -1.93
CA SER A 7 -2.83 9.32 -2.05
C SER A 7 -1.47 8.76 -1.66
N SER A 8 -0.41 9.11 -2.39
CA SER A 8 0.99 8.84 -1.98
C SER A 8 1.55 9.94 -1.08
N VAL A 9 0.74 10.95 -0.76
CA VAL A 9 1.09 12.10 0.07
C VAL A 9 0.09 12.22 1.20
N LEU A 10 0.59 12.34 2.42
CA LEU A 10 -0.22 12.63 3.60
C LEU A 10 0.38 13.87 4.28
N ASN A 11 -0.46 14.85 4.58
CA ASN A 11 -0.04 16.08 5.23
C ASN A 11 0.29 15.83 6.72
N SER A 12 1.19 16.63 7.31
CA SER A 12 1.59 16.50 8.72
C SER A 12 0.46 16.61 9.74
N ASP A 13 -0.66 17.25 9.40
CA ASP A 13 -1.86 17.36 10.25
C ASP A 13 -2.48 15.99 10.57
N TYR A 14 -2.19 14.97 9.74
CA TYR A 14 -2.63 13.59 9.97
C TYR A 14 -1.69 12.78 10.87
N TYR A 15 -0.70 13.39 11.52
CA TYR A 15 0.30 12.65 12.30
C TYR A 15 -0.35 11.78 13.38
N ASP A 16 -1.24 12.37 14.18
CA ASP A 16 -1.91 11.66 15.28
C ASP A 16 -2.81 10.54 14.77
N ASP A 17 -3.50 10.76 13.64
CA ASP A 17 -4.34 9.75 13.00
C ASP A 17 -3.51 8.58 12.46
N LEU A 18 -2.37 8.88 11.83
CA LEU A 18 -1.46 7.88 11.32
C LEU A 18 -0.79 7.11 12.46
N GLU A 19 -0.39 7.77 13.53
CA GLU A 19 0.19 7.15 14.72
C GLU A 19 -0.81 6.21 15.40
N LYS A 20 -2.05 6.68 15.61
CA LYS A 20 -3.18 5.84 16.09
C LYS A 20 -3.41 4.63 15.21
N LEU A 21 -3.48 4.84 13.90
CA LEU A 21 -3.68 3.75 12.95
C LEU A 21 -2.52 2.74 12.99
N MET A 22 -1.28 3.20 13.09
CA MET A 22 -0.09 2.35 12.99
C MET A 22 0.30 1.64 14.29
N PHE A 23 0.05 2.21 15.46
CA PHE A 23 0.57 1.67 16.73
C PHE A 23 -0.52 1.34 17.74
N PHE A 24 -1.73 1.88 17.57
CA PHE A 24 -2.83 1.72 18.51
C PHE A 24 -4.04 1.02 17.88
N ASN A 25 -3.82 0.25 16.81
CA ASN A 25 -4.88 -0.50 16.15
C ASN A 25 -5.09 -1.86 16.84
N PRO A 26 -6.27 -2.12 17.45
CA PRO A 26 -6.56 -3.38 18.17
C PRO A 26 -6.42 -4.63 17.29
N GLN A 27 -6.54 -4.49 15.97
CA GLN A 27 -6.38 -5.61 15.04
C GLN A 27 -4.92 -6.10 14.97
N GLN A 28 -3.94 -5.29 15.39
CA GLN A 28 -2.53 -5.72 15.44
C GLN A 28 -2.27 -6.79 16.51
N GLU A 29 -3.00 -6.77 17.62
CA GLU A 29 -2.86 -7.80 18.66
C GLU A 29 -3.23 -9.19 18.12
N LYS A 30 -4.21 -9.25 17.21
CA LYS A 30 -4.67 -10.50 16.59
C LYS A 30 -3.65 -11.12 15.64
N VAL A 31 -2.68 -10.33 15.15
CA VAL A 31 -1.62 -10.77 14.23
C VAL A 31 -0.23 -10.57 14.84
N ARG A 32 -0.11 -10.53 16.17
CA ARG A 32 1.12 -10.20 16.90
C ARG A 32 2.35 -10.99 16.45
N ASN A 33 2.22 -12.29 16.20
CA ASN A 33 3.35 -13.11 15.74
C ASN A 33 3.83 -12.71 14.34
N GLU A 34 2.92 -12.29 13.45
CA GLU A 34 3.26 -11.81 12.12
C GLU A 34 3.90 -10.42 12.16
N VAL A 35 3.44 -9.57 13.09
CA VAL A 35 4.10 -8.28 13.40
C VAL A 35 5.54 -8.51 13.84
N ILE A 36 5.78 -9.45 14.75
CA ILE A 36 7.12 -9.77 15.24
C ILE A 36 8.01 -10.26 14.09
N SER A 37 7.56 -11.22 13.30
CA SER A 37 8.33 -11.71 12.14
C SER A 37 8.62 -10.63 11.10
N ALA A 38 7.68 -9.72 10.85
CA ALA A 38 7.90 -8.59 9.94
C ALA A 38 8.93 -7.59 10.52
N VAL A 39 8.88 -7.33 11.83
CA VAL A 39 9.86 -6.48 12.53
C VAL A 39 11.24 -7.13 12.55
N GLU A 40 11.35 -8.43 12.77
CA GLU A 40 12.63 -9.15 12.71
C GLU A 40 13.22 -9.10 11.30
N ARG A 41 12.38 -9.28 10.28
CA ARG A 41 12.83 -9.36 8.88
C ARG A 41 13.12 -8.01 8.25
N TYR A 42 12.33 -6.99 8.55
CA TYR A 42 12.42 -5.68 7.88
C TYR A 42 12.73 -4.52 8.82
N GLY A 43 12.66 -4.73 10.13
CA GLY A 43 12.79 -3.69 11.13
C GLY A 43 11.47 -3.01 11.48
N GLN A 44 11.51 -2.16 12.51
CA GLN A 44 10.33 -1.48 13.03
C GLN A 44 9.86 -0.36 12.07
N PRO A 45 8.55 -0.26 11.79
CA PRO A 45 8.01 0.88 11.06
C PRO A 45 8.09 2.16 11.88
N LYS A 46 8.37 3.27 11.22
CA LYS A 46 8.53 4.61 11.81
C LYS A 46 7.87 5.66 10.94
N ILE A 47 7.31 6.69 11.57
CA ILE A 47 6.75 7.87 10.91
C ILE A 47 7.80 8.97 10.94
N TYR A 48 8.03 9.62 9.82
CA TYR A 48 8.93 10.77 9.69
C TYR A 48 8.18 11.96 9.11
N ARG A 49 8.53 13.16 9.56
CA ARG A 49 8.10 14.40 8.91
C ARG A 49 9.15 14.83 7.88
N ASP A 50 8.71 15.12 6.67
CA ASP A 50 9.49 15.67 5.58
C ASP A 50 8.80 16.93 5.07
N GLY A 51 9.18 18.08 5.66
CA GLY A 51 8.42 19.31 5.56
C GLY A 51 6.99 19.12 6.08
N ASP A 52 6.02 19.47 5.25
CA ASP A 52 4.57 19.38 5.52
C ASP A 52 3.99 17.99 5.20
N ARG A 53 4.84 16.97 5.01
CA ARG A 53 4.43 15.63 4.58
C ARG A 53 4.89 14.57 5.56
N LEU A 54 4.08 13.53 5.71
CA LEU A 54 4.43 12.33 6.45
C LEU A 54 5.03 11.29 5.52
N ARG A 55 6.10 10.64 5.98
CA ARG A 55 6.74 9.49 5.32
C ARG A 55 6.78 8.31 6.27
N ILE A 56 6.80 7.12 5.67
CA ILE A 56 6.99 5.86 6.38
C ILE A 56 8.39 5.35 6.08
N GLY A 57 9.12 4.94 7.11
CA GLY A 57 10.30 4.09 6.95
C GLY A 57 10.11 2.80 7.73
N VAL A 58 10.87 1.78 7.36
CA VAL A 58 10.86 0.46 7.98
C VAL A 58 12.31 0.04 8.15
N GLY A 59 12.76 -0.18 9.38
CA GLY A 59 14.15 -0.53 9.68
C GLY A 59 15.16 0.44 9.06
N SER A 60 16.14 -0.11 8.32
CA SER A 60 17.18 0.63 7.61
C SER A 60 16.89 0.83 6.11
N PHE A 61 15.68 0.52 5.62
CA PHE A 61 15.36 0.67 4.21
C PHE A 61 15.15 2.15 3.83
N SER A 62 15.93 2.62 2.86
CA SER A 62 15.97 4.03 2.44
C SER A 62 14.93 4.41 1.38
N MET A 63 14.21 3.44 0.80
CA MET A 63 13.30 3.65 -0.33
C MET A 63 11.87 3.15 -0.08
N VAL A 64 11.42 3.17 1.17
CA VAL A 64 10.04 2.84 1.51
C VAL A 64 9.10 3.93 0.98
N GLN A 65 8.07 3.49 0.25
CA GLN A 65 6.96 4.31 -0.22
C GLN A 65 5.70 3.93 0.55
N ALA A 66 4.76 4.86 0.63
CA ALA A 66 3.47 4.64 1.27
C ALA A 66 2.33 5.08 0.36
N LEU A 67 1.21 4.37 0.45
CA LEU A 67 -0.07 4.79 -0.09
C LEU A 67 -1.08 4.84 1.06
N PHE A 68 -1.83 5.93 1.12
CA PHE A 68 -2.81 6.23 2.15
C PHE A 68 -4.21 6.18 1.53
N ALA A 69 -5.16 5.62 2.27
CA ALA A 69 -6.57 5.65 1.93
C ALA A 69 -7.30 6.63 2.84
N LEU A 70 -8.02 7.57 2.23
CA LEU A 70 -8.79 8.62 2.89
C LEU A 70 -10.26 8.47 2.49
N ASN A 71 -11.19 8.84 3.37
CA ASN A 71 -12.58 9.01 2.93
C ASN A 71 -12.69 10.21 1.95
N GLY A 72 -13.76 10.21 1.16
CA GLY A 72 -13.97 11.18 0.08
C GLY A 72 -14.60 12.49 0.53
N GLN A 73 -15.07 12.54 1.77
CA GLN A 73 -15.69 13.70 2.36
C GLN A 73 -14.61 14.71 2.74
N LYS A 74 -14.73 15.96 2.26
CA LYS A 74 -13.70 16.99 2.47
C LYS A 74 -13.74 17.58 3.89
N ALA A 75 -14.93 17.72 4.46
CA ALA A 75 -15.14 18.40 5.74
C ALA A 75 -14.67 17.56 6.95
N ASP A 76 -14.73 16.23 6.85
CA ASP A 76 -14.35 15.28 7.90
C ASP A 76 -13.33 14.27 7.34
N ARG A 77 -12.35 14.75 6.55
CA ARG A 77 -11.47 13.84 5.83
C ARG A 77 -10.65 12.99 6.80
N GLN A 78 -10.91 11.69 6.83
CA GLN A 78 -10.33 10.71 7.75
C GLN A 78 -9.38 9.76 7.04
N LEU A 79 -8.28 9.42 7.73
CA LEU A 79 -7.40 8.32 7.34
C LEU A 79 -8.06 6.97 7.66
N LEU A 80 -8.20 6.13 6.63
CA LEU A 80 -8.85 4.82 6.71
C LEU A 80 -7.86 3.66 6.67
N GLY A 81 -6.69 3.87 6.07
CA GLY A 81 -5.70 2.81 5.90
C GLY A 81 -4.39 3.31 5.29
N MET A 82 -3.35 2.49 5.42
CA MET A 82 -2.03 2.72 4.86
C MET A 82 -1.39 1.41 4.42
N ILE A 83 -0.65 1.46 3.31
CA ILE A 83 0.20 0.36 2.83
C ILE A 83 1.60 0.91 2.54
N ALA A 84 2.61 0.32 3.18
CA ALA A 84 4.02 0.63 2.97
C ALA A 84 4.65 -0.46 2.09
N TYR A 85 5.38 -0.04 1.06
CA TYR A 85 5.97 -0.94 0.08
C TYR A 85 7.28 -0.39 -0.47
N MET A 86 8.10 -1.25 -1.05
CA MET A 86 9.33 -0.86 -1.74
C MET A 86 9.62 -1.80 -2.91
N ARG A 87 10.49 -1.36 -3.81
CA ARG A 87 11.13 -2.29 -4.76
C ARG A 87 12.23 -3.04 -4.02
N GLU A 88 12.03 -4.34 -3.81
CA GLU A 88 13.00 -5.18 -3.08
C GLU A 88 14.15 -5.60 -3.99
N ASN A 89 13.83 -5.95 -5.24
CA ASN A 89 14.80 -6.36 -6.25
C ASN A 89 14.29 -5.95 -7.66
N PRO A 90 15.05 -6.21 -8.74
CA PRO A 90 14.64 -5.79 -10.08
C PRO A 90 13.30 -6.35 -10.55
N ASP A 91 12.84 -7.50 -10.07
CA ASP A 91 11.62 -8.18 -10.52
C ASP A 91 10.47 -8.22 -9.51
N ASN A 92 10.67 -7.75 -8.28
CA ASN A 92 9.71 -7.81 -7.18
C ASN A 92 9.56 -6.46 -6.44
N MET A 93 8.31 -6.14 -6.11
CA MET A 93 7.99 -5.17 -5.08
C MET A 93 7.50 -5.88 -3.82
N ALA A 94 7.98 -5.47 -2.65
CA ALA A 94 7.55 -6.02 -1.37
C ALA A 94 6.62 -5.03 -0.67
N ILE A 95 5.47 -5.51 -0.20
CA ILE A 95 4.61 -4.83 0.76
C ILE A 95 5.12 -5.19 2.16
N LEU A 96 5.59 -4.18 2.89
CA LEU A 96 6.24 -4.34 4.18
C LEU A 96 5.26 -4.24 5.35
N HIS A 97 4.25 -3.38 5.21
CA HIS A 97 3.28 -3.13 6.26
C HIS A 97 1.94 -2.71 5.69
N ILE A 98 0.86 -3.21 6.25
CA ILE A 98 -0.50 -2.79 5.92
C ILE A 98 -1.28 -2.59 7.20
N VAL A 99 -2.00 -1.49 7.28
CA VAL A 99 -2.89 -1.22 8.40
C VAL A 99 -4.18 -0.58 7.89
N VAL A 100 -5.31 -1.09 8.36
CA VAL A 100 -6.65 -0.56 8.05
C VAL A 100 -7.38 -0.26 9.34
N ARG A 101 -8.17 0.81 9.34
CA ARG A 101 -9.02 1.17 10.48
C ARG A 101 -10.00 0.03 10.76
N GLU A 102 -10.30 -0.21 12.03
CA GLU A 102 -11.03 -1.40 12.46
C GLU A 102 -12.42 -1.53 11.81
N ASP A 103 -13.14 -0.43 11.68
CA ASP A 103 -14.43 -0.36 11.00
C ASP A 103 -14.34 -0.70 9.50
N TYR A 104 -13.20 -0.49 8.84
CA TYR A 104 -12.92 -0.89 7.45
C TYR A 104 -12.16 -2.22 7.34
N SER A 105 -11.90 -2.91 8.45
CA SER A 105 -11.35 -4.26 8.42
C SER A 105 -12.36 -5.25 7.84
N ALA A 106 -11.90 -6.45 7.45
CA ALA A 106 -12.78 -7.49 6.89
C ALA A 106 -13.94 -7.90 7.82
N VAL A 107 -13.80 -7.68 9.13
CA VAL A 107 -14.83 -7.96 10.15
C VAL A 107 -15.50 -6.69 10.68
N GLY A 108 -15.12 -5.51 10.17
CA GLY A 108 -15.68 -4.22 10.57
C GLY A 108 -17.02 -3.93 9.89
N ILE A 109 -17.71 -2.89 10.38
CA ILE A 109 -19.02 -2.45 9.85
C ILE A 109 -18.98 -2.02 8.37
N HIS A 110 -17.80 -1.66 7.87
CA HIS A 110 -17.52 -1.32 6.48
C HIS A 110 -16.68 -2.40 5.77
N GLY A 111 -16.65 -3.63 6.27
CA GLY A 111 -15.83 -4.71 5.70
C GLY A 111 -16.18 -5.07 4.24
N ASN A 112 -17.44 -4.84 3.83
CA ASN A 112 -17.89 -5.01 2.45
C ASN A 112 -17.22 -4.02 1.46
N GLU A 113 -16.58 -2.94 1.94
CA GLU A 113 -15.79 -2.03 1.10
C GLU A 113 -14.42 -2.62 0.74
N MET A 114 -14.02 -3.75 1.33
CA MET A 114 -12.80 -4.51 0.99
C MET A 114 -11.52 -3.65 0.91
N LEU A 115 -11.36 -2.67 1.82
CA LEU A 115 -10.31 -1.65 1.75
C LEU A 115 -8.89 -2.23 1.59
N LEU A 116 -8.58 -3.31 2.28
CA LEU A 116 -7.29 -4.02 2.17
C LEU A 116 -7.00 -4.45 0.73
N MET A 117 -8.00 -5.02 0.04
CA MET A 117 -7.83 -5.48 -1.34
C MET A 117 -7.62 -4.31 -2.29
N HIS A 118 -8.34 -3.20 -2.09
CA HIS A 118 -8.11 -2.00 -2.88
C HIS A 118 -6.70 -1.42 -2.68
N LEU A 119 -6.17 -1.40 -1.46
CA LEU A 119 -4.79 -0.97 -1.20
C LEU A 119 -3.77 -1.86 -1.94
N ILE A 120 -3.95 -3.19 -1.88
CA ILE A 120 -3.09 -4.14 -2.59
C ILE A 120 -3.17 -3.94 -4.10
N ASP A 121 -4.38 -3.77 -4.65
CA ASP A 121 -4.58 -3.56 -6.08
C ASP A 121 -3.94 -2.25 -6.56
N ARG A 122 -3.99 -1.17 -5.77
CA ARG A 122 -3.27 0.07 -6.10
C ARG A 122 -1.77 -0.13 -6.14
N VAL A 123 -1.19 -0.91 -5.23
CA VAL A 123 0.25 -1.25 -5.30
C VAL A 123 0.55 -2.07 -6.54
N ARG A 124 -0.31 -3.02 -6.93
CA ARG A 124 -0.15 -3.79 -8.18
C ARG A 124 -0.24 -2.92 -9.42
N GLU A 125 -1.13 -1.93 -9.44
CA GLU A 125 -1.23 -0.95 -10.53
C GLU A 125 0.02 -0.07 -10.65
N ILE A 126 0.62 0.31 -9.50
CA ILE A 126 1.90 1.04 -9.47
C ILE A 126 3.02 0.13 -10.00
N ALA A 127 3.09 -1.11 -9.52
CA ALA A 127 4.06 -2.10 -9.96
C ALA A 127 4.00 -2.35 -11.48
N ALA A 128 2.79 -2.42 -12.04
CA ALA A 128 2.57 -2.63 -13.47
C ALA A 128 3.16 -1.52 -14.37
N LYS A 129 3.41 -0.34 -13.80
CA LYS A 129 4.01 0.80 -14.50
C LYS A 129 5.54 0.84 -14.39
N ILE A 130 6.13 -0.02 -13.56
CA ILE A 130 7.58 -0.05 -13.33
C ILE A 130 8.18 -1.16 -14.17
N LYS A 131 9.12 -0.79 -15.05
CA LYS A 131 9.83 -1.74 -15.91
C LYS A 131 10.58 -2.78 -15.06
N GLY A 132 10.35 -4.05 -15.38
CA GLY A 132 11.01 -5.21 -14.78
C GLY A 132 10.22 -5.88 -13.65
N ILE A 133 9.25 -5.20 -13.03
CA ILE A 133 8.49 -5.79 -11.92
C ILE A 133 7.46 -6.78 -12.42
N SER A 134 7.63 -8.06 -12.07
CA SER A 134 6.72 -9.15 -12.46
C SER A 134 5.74 -9.53 -11.35
N CYS A 135 6.07 -9.24 -10.10
CA CYS A 135 5.25 -9.60 -8.94
C CYS A 135 5.32 -8.57 -7.81
N VAL A 136 4.27 -8.61 -6.97
CA VAL A 136 4.22 -7.97 -5.67
C VAL A 136 4.16 -9.05 -4.62
N THR A 137 5.01 -8.96 -3.61
CA THR A 137 5.10 -9.90 -2.51
C THR A 137 4.50 -9.28 -1.25
N LEU A 138 3.66 -10.03 -0.55
CA LEU A 138 3.22 -9.65 0.79
C LEU A 138 4.17 -10.25 1.83
N ALA A 139 4.88 -9.39 2.56
CA ALA A 139 5.76 -9.80 3.65
C ALA A 139 5.01 -10.27 4.91
N TYR A 140 3.74 -9.87 5.04
CA TYR A 140 2.85 -10.22 6.15
C TYR A 140 2.09 -11.52 5.85
N LYS A 141 2.65 -12.65 6.28
CA LYS A 141 1.98 -13.91 6.66
C LYS A 141 2.99 -15.04 6.60
N SER A 142 3.45 -15.47 7.78
CA SER A 142 4.23 -16.70 8.03
C SER A 142 5.42 -16.93 7.09
N GLU A 143 6.09 -18.06 7.23
CA GLU A 143 7.26 -18.44 6.42
C GLU A 143 6.96 -18.50 4.89
N LYS A 144 5.69 -18.43 4.49
CA LYS A 144 5.24 -18.50 3.10
C LYS A 144 4.98 -17.12 2.50
N ILE A 145 6.01 -16.62 1.82
CA ILE A 145 5.95 -15.46 0.93
C ILE A 145 4.80 -15.61 -0.08
N THR A 146 3.76 -14.78 0.04
CA THR A 146 2.67 -14.75 -0.95
C THR A 146 3.06 -13.85 -2.11
N LYS A 147 3.27 -14.44 -3.29
CA LYS A 147 3.53 -13.71 -4.55
C LYS A 147 2.23 -13.44 -5.29
N ILE A 148 2.04 -12.19 -5.67
CA ILE A 148 0.89 -11.71 -6.42
C ILE A 148 1.38 -11.25 -7.80
N PRO A 149 0.98 -11.90 -8.90
CA PRO A 149 1.45 -11.52 -10.22
C PRO A 149 0.91 -10.14 -10.62
N VAL A 150 1.77 -9.39 -11.33
CA VAL A 150 1.45 -8.09 -11.90
C VAL A 150 1.16 -8.28 -13.39
N LYS A 151 0.02 -7.77 -13.83
CA LYS A 151 -0.32 -7.75 -15.27
C LYS A 151 0.11 -6.41 -15.84
N HIS A 152 1.11 -6.42 -16.71
CA HIS A 152 1.41 -5.24 -17.51
C HIS A 152 0.34 -5.07 -18.58
N ARG A 153 -0.07 -3.82 -18.81
CA ARG A 153 -0.88 -3.50 -19.99
C ARG A 153 0.04 -3.72 -21.21
N MET A 154 -0.28 -4.71 -22.04
CA MET A 154 0.36 -4.89 -23.34
C MET A 154 0.25 -3.55 -24.08
N ALA A 155 1.36 -3.01 -24.57
CA ALA A 155 1.28 -1.90 -25.52
C ALA A 155 0.53 -2.43 -26.74
N GLU A 156 -0.59 -1.80 -27.11
CA GLU A 156 -1.21 -2.03 -28.41
C GLU A 156 -0.18 -1.63 -29.45
N SER A 157 0.45 -2.62 -30.07
CA SER A 157 1.30 -2.43 -31.24
C SER A 157 0.41 -1.91 -32.37
N GLY A 158 0.35 -0.58 -32.50
CA GLY A 158 -0.25 0.07 -33.66
C GLY A 158 0.52 -0.30 -34.91
N ILE A 159 0.01 -1.28 -35.66
CA ILE A 159 0.38 -1.48 -37.06
C ILE A 159 -0.86 -1.10 -37.88
N THR A 160 -1.00 0.20 -38.14
CA THR A 160 -1.76 0.69 -39.29
C THR A 160 -0.73 1.10 -40.34
N HIS A 161 -0.36 0.17 -41.21
CA HIS A 161 0.15 0.52 -42.53
C HIS A 161 -1.03 0.55 -43.50
N GLU A 162 -1.70 1.69 -43.57
CA GLU A 162 -2.29 2.14 -44.83
C GLU A 162 -1.14 2.59 -45.73
N VAL A 163 -0.95 1.90 -46.86
CA VAL A 163 -0.34 2.52 -48.04
C VAL A 163 -1.17 2.08 -49.25
N GLY A 164 -2.18 2.88 -49.55
CA GLY A 164 -2.78 2.97 -50.87
C GLY A 164 -2.39 4.29 -51.53
N ARG A 165 -2.22 4.25 -52.86
CA ARG A 165 -1.71 5.26 -53.82
C ARG A 165 -0.20 5.10 -54.08
N VAL A 166 0.24 4.88 -55.31
CA VAL A 166 -0.23 5.42 -56.62
C VAL A 166 -0.52 4.31 -57.62
#